data_AF-A0A453NQB7-F1
#
_entry.id   AF-A0A453NQB7-F1
#
_cell.length_a   1.000
_cell.length_b   1.000
_cell.length_c   1.000
_cell.angle_alpha   90.00
_cell.angle_beta   90.00
_cell.angle_gamma   90.00
#
_symmetry.space_group_name_H-M   'P 1'
#
loop_
_entity.id
_entity.type
_entity.pdbx_description
1 polymer ?
#
loop_
_entity_poly.entity_id
_entity_poly.type
_entity_poly.pdbx_seq_one_letter_code
_entity_poly.pdbx_strand_id
1 'polypeptide(L)'
;MAEECLLHALDLSGLLLLYSSIGDAEGITKLASMAKEQGKNNVAFLCLFMLGKLEECLQLLIESNRIPEAALMARSYLPSKVPEIVALWKKDLQKVNSKAAESLADPDEYPNLFEDWQIALNVEATVAPKRGIYPPAEEYMIHSERPNESLVEAFKNMHVQEEEDVHEEDVHDEEELTNENDTVQEVFEDDEAEESQEDAVEVEADGSTDGTIHVNGNDSEEQWGTNKGEPSA
;
A
#
# COMPACT_ATOMS: atom_id res chain seq x y z
N MET A 1 34.54 -19.14 -5.76
CA MET A 1 35.53 -18.11 -5.37
C MET A 1 34.90 -16.91 -4.68
N ALA A 2 34.10 -16.05 -5.35
CA ALA A 2 33.51 -14.87 -4.68
C ALA A 2 32.54 -15.24 -3.55
N GLU A 3 31.62 -16.17 -3.79
CA GLU A 3 30.69 -16.69 -2.80
C GLU A 3 31.39 -17.28 -1.57
N GLU A 4 32.37 -18.17 -1.79
CA GLU A 4 33.13 -18.81 -0.72
C GLU A 4 33.86 -17.78 0.17
N CYS A 5 34.49 -16.76 -0.44
CA CYS A 5 35.13 -15.67 0.31
C CYS A 5 34.11 -14.92 1.19
N LEU A 6 32.94 -14.60 0.65
CA LEU A 6 31.89 -13.88 1.38
C LEU A 6 31.29 -14.73 2.51
N LEU A 7 31.09 -16.04 2.28
CA LEU A 7 30.67 -17.00 3.30
C LEU A 7 31.68 -17.08 4.45
N HIS A 8 32.98 -17.18 4.14
CA HIS A 8 34.03 -17.19 5.15
C HIS A 8 34.14 -15.86 5.92
N ALA A 9 33.89 -14.74 5.24
CA ALA A 9 33.88 -13.41 5.85
C ALA A 9 32.58 -13.11 6.63
N LEU A 10 31.55 -13.97 6.52
CA LEU A 10 30.20 -13.72 7.02
C LEU A 10 29.62 -12.38 6.53
N ASP A 11 29.97 -11.99 5.31
CA ASP A 11 29.44 -10.77 4.69
C ASP A 11 28.06 -11.04 4.11
N LEU A 12 27.05 -11.00 4.97
CA LEU A 12 25.66 -11.31 4.60
C LEU A 12 25.09 -10.31 3.58
N SER A 13 25.55 -9.05 3.61
CA SER A 13 25.11 -8.02 2.65
C SER A 13 25.73 -8.27 1.28
N GLY A 14 27.00 -8.64 1.22
CA GLY A 14 27.65 -9.08 -0.02
C GLY A 14 27.02 -10.35 -0.59
N LEU A 15 26.69 -11.33 0.26
CA LEU A 15 25.96 -12.54 -0.17
C LEU A 15 24.56 -12.22 -0.69
N LEU A 16 23.84 -11.31 -0.02
CA LEU A 16 22.53 -10.85 -0.47
C LEU A 16 22.60 -10.24 -1.86
N LEU A 17 23.57 -9.35 -2.10
CA LEU A 17 23.78 -8.73 -3.40
C LEU A 17 24.12 -9.78 -4.47
N LEU A 18 25.01 -10.73 -4.14
CA LEU A 18 25.41 -11.78 -5.06
C LEU A 18 24.23 -12.67 -5.45
N TYR A 19 23.53 -13.24 -4.47
CA TYR A 19 22.42 -14.17 -4.72
C TYR A 19 21.22 -13.51 -5.39
N SER A 20 20.90 -12.25 -5.03
CA SER A 20 19.83 -11.51 -5.72
C SER A 20 20.19 -11.17 -7.17
N SER A 21 21.45 -10.84 -7.46
CA SER A 21 21.89 -10.51 -8.82
C SER A 21 21.85 -11.70 -9.78
N ILE A 22 22.09 -12.90 -9.28
CA ILE A 22 22.04 -14.14 -10.09
C ILE A 22 20.69 -14.86 -10.02
N GLY A 23 19.75 -14.39 -9.18
CA GLY A 23 18.45 -15.02 -8.98
C GLY A 23 18.51 -16.38 -8.26
N ASP A 24 19.48 -16.59 -7.37
CA ASP A 24 19.62 -17.86 -6.64
C ASP A 24 18.69 -17.91 -5.41
N ALA A 25 17.50 -18.46 -5.61
CA ALA A 25 16.49 -18.63 -4.55
C ALA A 25 16.96 -19.57 -3.42
N GLU A 26 17.77 -20.58 -3.71
CA GLU A 26 18.29 -21.50 -2.68
C GLU A 26 19.33 -20.79 -1.81
N GLY A 27 20.24 -20.03 -2.43
CA GLY A 27 21.21 -19.17 -1.76
C GLY A 27 20.54 -18.14 -0.86
N ILE A 28 19.51 -17.44 -1.35
CA ILE A 28 18.72 -16.50 -0.55
C ILE A 28 18.02 -17.19 0.62
N THR A 29 17.51 -18.42 0.43
CA THR A 29 16.86 -19.19 1.51
C THR A 29 17.85 -19.52 2.63
N LYS A 30 19.05 -20.02 2.28
CA LYS A 30 20.11 -20.31 3.26
C LYS A 30 20.57 -19.03 3.97
N LEU A 31 20.72 -17.94 3.22
CA LEU A 31 21.11 -16.65 3.75
C LEU A 31 20.08 -16.10 4.74
N ALA A 32 18.77 -16.26 4.47
CA ALA A 32 17.71 -15.86 5.38
C ALA A 32 17.85 -16.52 6.76
N SER A 33 18.07 -17.84 6.78
CA SER A 33 18.28 -18.60 8.02
C SER A 33 19.54 -18.13 8.76
N MET A 34 20.67 -18.01 8.05
CA MET A 34 21.93 -17.52 8.63
C MET A 34 21.80 -16.10 9.20
N ALA A 35 21.10 -15.21 8.48
CA ALA A 35 20.88 -13.83 8.92
C ALA A 35 19.99 -13.77 10.16
N LYS A 36 18.95 -14.61 10.24
CA LYS A 36 18.10 -14.72 11.43
C LYS A 36 18.89 -15.22 12.64
N GLU A 37 19.71 -16.25 12.48
CA GLU A 37 20.58 -16.77 13.55
C GLU A 37 21.60 -15.75 14.05
N GLN A 38 22.14 -14.92 13.15
CA GLN A 38 23.07 -13.84 13.51
C GLN A 38 22.38 -12.56 14.00
N GLY A 39 21.05 -12.55 14.13
CA GLY A 39 20.28 -11.38 14.56
C GLY A 39 20.29 -10.22 13.56
N LYS A 40 20.65 -10.46 12.29
CA LYS A 40 20.63 -9.50 11.19
C LYS A 40 19.24 -9.47 10.54
N ASN A 41 18.24 -9.04 11.32
CA ASN A 41 16.82 -9.12 10.96
C ASN A 41 16.47 -8.40 9.65
N ASN A 42 17.10 -7.27 9.35
CA ASN A 42 16.93 -6.54 8.10
C ASN A 42 17.37 -7.34 6.87
N VAL A 43 18.50 -8.07 6.95
CA VAL A 43 18.94 -8.96 5.86
C VAL A 43 18.00 -10.16 5.74
N ALA A 44 17.64 -10.77 6.88
CA ALA A 44 16.70 -11.89 6.91
C ALA A 44 15.33 -11.49 6.30
N PHE A 45 14.81 -10.32 6.66
CA PHE A 45 13.56 -9.78 6.12
C PHE A 45 13.62 -9.61 4.62
N LEU A 46 14.67 -8.97 4.08
CA LEU A 46 14.83 -8.80 2.64
C LEU A 46 14.90 -10.14 1.90
N CYS A 47 15.63 -11.11 2.45
CA CYS A 47 15.70 -12.46 1.86
C CYS A 47 14.32 -13.12 1.81
N LEU A 48 13.60 -13.14 2.94
CA LEU A 48 12.26 -13.73 3.02
C LEU A 48 11.26 -12.99 2.12
N PHE A 49 11.37 -11.67 2.03
CA PHE A 49 10.49 -10.84 1.21
C PHE A 49 10.68 -11.10 -0.28
N MET A 50 11.92 -11.16 -0.76
CA MET A 50 12.23 -11.54 -2.15
C MET A 50 11.74 -12.96 -2.48
N LEU A 51 11.79 -13.86 -1.51
CA LEU A 51 11.26 -15.22 -1.68
C LEU A 51 9.73 -15.28 -1.66
N GLY A 52 9.03 -14.19 -1.32
CA GLY A 52 7.57 -14.17 -1.18
C GLY A 52 7.05 -14.87 0.09
N LYS A 53 7.93 -15.13 1.07
CA LYS A 53 7.61 -15.78 2.35
C LYS A 53 7.07 -14.78 3.37
N LEU A 54 5.92 -14.18 3.04
CA LEU A 54 5.35 -13.06 3.78
C LEU A 54 5.00 -13.39 5.23
N GLU A 55 4.53 -14.62 5.50
CA GLU A 55 4.20 -15.08 6.85
C GLU A 55 5.46 -15.14 7.74
N GLU A 56 6.59 -15.58 7.18
CA GLU A 56 7.88 -15.59 7.89
C GLU A 56 8.40 -14.15 8.13
N CYS A 57 8.22 -13.23 7.17
CA CYS A 57 8.53 -11.82 7.34
C CYS A 57 7.71 -11.18 8.47
N LEU A 58 6.40 -11.45 8.48
CA LEU A 58 5.49 -10.92 9.49
C LEU A 58 5.91 -11.43 10.88
N GLN A 59 6.19 -12.73 10.99
CA GLN A 59 6.66 -13.34 12.23
C GLN A 59 7.98 -12.73 12.70
N LEU A 60 8.93 -12.45 11.79
CA LEU A 60 10.20 -11.80 12.12
C LEU A 60 10.01 -10.39 12.70
N LEU A 61 9.05 -9.62 12.17
CA LEU A 61 8.71 -8.28 12.70
C LEU A 61 8.10 -8.38 14.11
N ILE A 62 7.23 -9.35 14.35
CA ILE A 62 6.65 -9.60 15.67
C ILE A 62 7.74 -9.99 16.68
N GLU A 63 8.60 -10.95 16.32
CA GLU A 63 9.71 -11.44 17.17
C GLU A 63 10.71 -10.32 17.52
N SER A 64 10.89 -9.35 16.62
CA SER A 64 11.77 -8.19 16.82
C SER A 64 11.08 -7.00 17.50
N ASN A 65 9.86 -7.17 18.01
CA ASN A 65 9.04 -6.13 18.65
C ASN A 65 8.76 -4.92 17.75
N ARG A 66 8.64 -5.14 16.43
CA ARG A 66 8.29 -4.13 15.42
C ARG A 66 6.82 -4.25 15.02
N ILE A 67 5.92 -4.25 16.00
CA ILE A 67 4.49 -4.52 15.79
C ILE A 67 3.81 -3.49 14.84
N PRO A 68 4.07 -2.18 14.91
CA PRO A 68 3.47 -1.23 13.95
C PRO A 68 3.89 -1.50 12.49
N GLU A 69 5.15 -1.89 12.29
CA GLU A 69 5.67 -2.27 10.96
C GLU A 69 5.02 -3.57 10.48
N ALA A 70 4.80 -4.53 11.39
CA ALA A 70 4.06 -5.76 11.12
C ALA A 70 2.60 -5.48 10.72
N ALA A 71 1.93 -4.52 11.39
CA ALA A 71 0.56 -4.13 11.09
C ALA A 71 0.46 -3.51 9.68
N LEU A 72 1.40 -2.64 9.34
CA LEU A 72 1.49 -2.04 8.00
C LEU A 72 1.75 -3.11 6.93
N MET A 73 2.67 -4.03 7.20
CA MET A 73 2.97 -5.14 6.29
C MET A 73 1.76 -6.05 6.08
N ALA A 74 1.06 -6.41 7.16
CA ALA A 74 -0.16 -7.22 7.08
C ALA A 74 -1.22 -6.50 6.24
N ARG A 75 -1.46 -5.20 6.48
CA ARG A 75 -2.44 -4.44 5.69
C ARG A 75 -2.13 -4.44 4.19
N SER A 76 -0.86 -4.41 3.80
CA SER A 76 -0.45 -4.36 2.39
C SER A 76 -0.43 -5.73 1.70
N TYR A 77 -0.04 -6.80 2.39
CA TYR A 77 0.26 -8.08 1.74
C TYR A 77 -0.48 -9.30 2.32
N LEU A 78 -0.96 -9.21 3.56
CA LEU A 78 -1.66 -10.27 4.29
C LEU A 78 -2.86 -9.69 5.06
N PRO A 79 -3.86 -9.09 4.39
CA PRO A 79 -4.99 -8.44 5.07
C PRO A 79 -5.71 -9.39 6.05
N SER A 80 -5.77 -10.69 5.76
CA SER A 80 -6.31 -11.72 6.66
C SER A 80 -5.65 -11.75 8.05
N LYS A 81 -4.42 -11.24 8.18
CA LYS A 81 -3.66 -11.19 9.43
C LYS A 81 -3.82 -9.88 10.19
N VAL A 82 -4.42 -8.84 9.61
CA VAL A 82 -4.52 -7.52 10.26
C VAL A 82 -5.24 -7.57 11.62
N PRO A 83 -6.39 -8.24 11.80
CA PRO A 83 -7.05 -8.29 13.12
C PRO A 83 -6.13 -8.86 14.21
N GLU A 84 -5.42 -9.96 13.89
CA GLU A 84 -4.46 -10.62 14.79
C GLU A 84 -3.34 -9.66 15.22
N ILE A 85 -2.77 -8.93 14.27
CA ILE A 85 -1.65 -8.01 14.54
C ILE A 85 -2.12 -6.73 15.24
N VAL A 86 -3.30 -6.20 14.90
CA VAL A 86 -3.89 -5.04 15.59
C VAL A 86 -4.18 -5.38 17.05
N ALA A 87 -4.69 -6.58 17.35
CA ALA A 87 -4.89 -7.02 18.72
C ALA A 87 -3.57 -7.09 19.51
N LEU A 88 -2.49 -7.60 18.90
CA LEU A 88 -1.14 -7.58 19.49
C LEU A 88 -0.65 -6.16 19.72
N TRP A 89 -0.86 -5.25 18.75
CA TRP A 89 -0.47 -3.86 18.85
C TRP A 89 -1.22 -3.12 19.96
N LYS A 90 -2.55 -3.27 20.03
CA LYS A 90 -3.40 -2.75 21.10
C LYS A 90 -2.85 -3.19 22.48
N LYS A 91 -2.58 -4.48 22.65
CA LYS A 91 -2.06 -5.04 23.91
C LYS A 91 -0.68 -4.49 24.29
N ASP A 92 0.21 -4.31 23.31
CA ASP A 92 1.53 -3.76 23.59
C ASP A 92 1.46 -2.26 23.93
N LEU A 93 0.67 -1.50 23.16
CA LEU A 93 0.50 -0.07 23.33
C LEU A 93 -0.24 0.28 24.63
N GLN A 94 -1.15 -0.57 25.11
CA GLN A 94 -1.81 -0.42 26.42
C GLN A 94 -0.83 -0.28 27.59
N LYS A 95 0.39 -0.86 27.49
CA LYS A 95 1.43 -0.73 28.52
C LYS A 95 1.98 0.70 28.62
N VAL A 96 1.87 1.47 27.55
CA VAL A 96 2.44 2.83 27.43
C VAL A 96 1.33 3.88 27.43
N ASN A 97 0.27 3.68 26.65
CA ASN A 97 -0.84 4.61 26.49
C ASN A 97 -2.14 3.86 26.12
N SER A 98 -3.04 3.70 27.09
CA SER A 98 -4.34 3.04 26.89
C SER A 98 -5.22 3.76 25.86
N LYS A 99 -5.26 5.09 25.89
CA LYS A 99 -6.07 5.89 24.97
C LYS A 99 -5.61 5.74 23.52
N ALA A 100 -4.29 5.68 23.30
CA ALA A 100 -3.75 5.44 21.96
C ALA A 100 -4.07 4.01 21.47
N ALA A 101 -4.04 3.01 22.36
CA ALA A 101 -4.44 1.65 22.02
C ALA A 101 -5.92 1.55 21.63
N GLU A 102 -6.82 2.22 22.36
CA GLU A 102 -8.24 2.29 22.03
C GLU A 102 -8.53 3.02 20.71
N SER A 103 -7.61 3.85 20.24
CA SER A 103 -7.74 4.57 18.97
C SER A 103 -7.40 3.72 17.74
N LEU A 104 -6.85 2.51 17.92
CA LEU A 104 -6.56 1.59 16.82
C LEU A 104 -7.85 0.90 16.38
N ALA A 105 -8.29 1.15 15.15
CA ALA A 105 -9.43 0.47 14.56
C ALA A 105 -9.06 -0.96 14.12
N ASP A 106 -9.97 -1.90 14.37
CA ASP A 106 -9.88 -3.28 13.88
C ASP A 106 -10.87 -3.44 12.70
N PRO A 107 -10.47 -4.02 11.56
CA PRO A 107 -11.37 -4.25 10.44
C PRO A 107 -12.52 -5.22 10.76
N ASP A 108 -12.38 -6.11 11.75
CA ASP A 108 -13.48 -6.99 12.18
C ASP A 108 -14.52 -6.24 13.03
N GLU A 109 -14.09 -5.24 13.80
CA GLU A 109 -14.96 -4.42 14.68
C GLU A 109 -15.59 -3.25 13.92
N TYR A 110 -14.84 -2.62 13.01
CA TYR A 110 -15.24 -1.43 12.25
C TYR A 110 -15.02 -1.59 10.73
N PRO A 111 -15.70 -2.54 10.05
CA PRO A 111 -15.48 -2.78 8.62
C PRO A 111 -15.66 -1.54 7.73
N ASN A 112 -16.54 -0.63 8.14
CA ASN A 112 -16.84 0.61 7.41
C ASN A 112 -15.66 1.61 7.34
N LEU A 113 -14.62 1.43 8.15
CA LEU A 113 -13.40 2.25 8.11
C LEU A 113 -12.35 1.70 7.14
N PHE A 114 -12.59 0.52 6.57
CA PHE A 114 -11.66 -0.19 5.70
C PHE A 114 -12.31 -0.42 4.33
N GLU A 115 -12.07 0.52 3.43
CA GLU A 115 -12.49 0.42 2.03
C GLU A 115 -11.88 -0.83 1.39
N ASP A 116 -12.66 -1.47 0.51
CA ASP A 116 -12.25 -2.65 -0.26
C ASP A 116 -11.76 -3.85 0.55
N TRP A 117 -12.09 -3.92 1.85
CA TRP A 117 -11.58 -4.95 2.73
C TRP A 117 -11.83 -6.37 2.21
N GLN A 118 -13.06 -6.65 1.79
CA GLN A 118 -13.42 -7.96 1.25
C GLN A 118 -12.70 -8.27 -0.07
N ILE A 119 -12.47 -7.26 -0.91
CA ILE A 119 -11.74 -7.40 -2.16
C ILE A 119 -10.28 -7.74 -1.85
N ALA A 120 -9.66 -7.05 -0.89
CA ALA A 120 -8.29 -7.31 -0.46
C ALA A 120 -8.11 -8.75 0.05
N LEU A 121 -9.07 -9.28 0.82
CA LEU A 121 -9.07 -10.68 1.26
C LEU A 121 -9.16 -11.67 0.09
N ASN A 122 -10.03 -11.41 -0.89
CA ASN A 122 -10.17 -12.24 -2.07
C ASN A 122 -8.90 -12.23 -2.95
N VAL A 123 -8.28 -11.05 -3.11
CA VAL A 123 -7.02 -10.86 -3.83
C VAL A 123 -5.89 -11.63 -3.12
N GLU A 124 -5.78 -11.50 -1.80
CA GLU A 124 -4.80 -12.27 -1.01
C GLU A 124 -4.94 -13.77 -1.27
N ALA A 125 -6.16 -14.31 -1.18
CA ALA A 125 -6.42 -15.73 -1.39
C ALA A 125 -6.07 -16.19 -2.82
N THR A 126 -6.31 -15.34 -3.83
CA THR A 126 -6.03 -15.63 -5.24
C THR A 126 -4.54 -15.59 -5.56
N VAL A 127 -3.79 -14.71 -4.89
CA VAL A 127 -2.35 -14.52 -5.09
C VAL A 127 -1.53 -15.50 -4.26
N ALA A 128 -2.03 -15.94 -3.11
CA ALA A 128 -1.39 -16.89 -2.21
C ALA A 128 -0.75 -18.12 -2.89
N PRO A 129 -1.45 -18.89 -3.75
CA PRO A 129 -0.86 -20.07 -4.39
C PRO A 129 0.22 -19.73 -5.44
N LYS A 130 0.28 -18.47 -5.91
CA LYS A 130 1.28 -18.01 -6.89
C LYS A 130 2.55 -17.48 -6.22
N ARG A 131 2.53 -17.26 -4.90
CA ARG A 131 3.70 -16.79 -4.14
C ARG A 131 4.81 -17.85 -4.17
N GLY A 132 6.06 -17.42 -4.36
CA GLY A 132 7.22 -18.31 -4.43
C GLY A 132 7.38 -19.03 -5.78
N ILE A 133 6.54 -18.75 -6.77
CA ILE A 133 6.74 -19.17 -8.16
C ILE A 133 7.51 -18.06 -8.88
N TYR A 134 8.78 -18.31 -9.18
CA TYR A 134 9.64 -17.36 -9.88
C TYR A 134 9.61 -17.67 -11.38
N PRO A 135 9.11 -16.74 -12.24
CA PRO A 135 9.15 -16.95 -13.67
C PRO A 135 10.62 -16.98 -14.16
N PRO A 136 10.94 -17.75 -15.22
CA PRO A 136 12.25 -17.73 -15.83
C PRO A 136 12.63 -16.30 -16.28
N ALA A 137 13.92 -15.97 -16.19
CA ALA A 137 14.42 -14.65 -16.58
C ALA A 137 14.13 -14.30 -18.07
N GLU A 138 13.95 -15.31 -18.92
CA GLU A 138 13.57 -15.16 -20.32
C GLU A 138 12.21 -14.47 -20.50
N GLU A 139 11.30 -14.60 -19.52
CA GLU A 139 9.97 -13.99 -19.54
C GLU A 139 9.96 -12.54 -19.04
N TYR A 140 11.12 -11.95 -18.75
CA TYR A 140 11.22 -10.60 -18.22
C TYR A 140 10.51 -9.56 -19.10
N MET A 141 10.67 -9.63 -20.43
CA MET A 141 10.03 -8.68 -21.35
C MET A 141 8.50 -8.73 -21.31
N ILE A 142 7.92 -9.89 -20.97
CA ILE A 142 6.47 -10.05 -20.80
C ILE A 142 6.00 -9.34 -19.52
N HIS A 143 6.87 -9.26 -18.52
CA HIS A 143 6.55 -8.71 -17.21
C HIS A 143 6.95 -7.24 -17.05
N SER A 144 7.88 -6.74 -17.87
CA SER A 144 8.43 -5.38 -17.76
C SER A 144 7.42 -4.28 -18.12
N GLU A 145 6.40 -4.61 -18.89
CA GLU A 145 5.36 -3.66 -19.33
C GLU A 145 4.12 -3.67 -18.43
N ARG A 146 4.15 -4.37 -17.29
CA ARG A 146 3.00 -4.39 -16.38
C ARG A 146 2.69 -2.97 -15.86
N PRO A 147 1.42 -2.54 -15.90
CA PRO A 147 1.03 -1.26 -15.33
C PRO A 147 1.32 -1.24 -13.82
N ASN A 148 1.63 -0.06 -13.28
CA ASN A 148 1.87 0.16 -11.84
C ASN A 148 0.57 0.15 -11.01
N GLU A 149 -0.47 -0.54 -11.48
CA GLU A 149 -1.73 -0.67 -10.76
C GLU A 149 -1.60 -1.66 -9.60
N SER A 150 -2.36 -1.43 -8.54
CA SER A 150 -2.43 -2.36 -7.42
C SER A 150 -3.24 -3.61 -7.80
N LEU A 151 -3.00 -4.72 -7.10
CA LEU A 151 -3.75 -5.96 -7.33
C LEU A 151 -5.25 -5.80 -7.01
N VAL A 152 -5.60 -4.88 -6.11
CA VAL A 152 -6.99 -4.55 -5.77
C VAL A 152 -7.66 -3.78 -6.91
N GLU A 153 -6.97 -2.80 -7.51
CA GLU A 153 -7.47 -2.07 -8.68
C GLU A 153 -7.62 -2.99 -9.89
N ALA A 154 -6.62 -3.82 -10.18
CA ALA A 154 -6.70 -4.80 -11.26
C ALA A 154 -7.89 -5.75 -11.11
N PHE A 155 -8.14 -6.21 -9.88
CA PHE A 155 -9.28 -7.10 -9.58
C PHE A 155 -10.63 -6.41 -9.78
N LYS A 156 -10.74 -5.14 -9.39
CA LYS A 156 -11.94 -4.32 -9.64
C LYS A 156 -12.19 -4.12 -11.13
N ASN A 157 -11.15 -3.77 -11.88
CA ASN A 157 -11.24 -3.53 -13.32
C ASN A 157 -11.68 -4.78 -14.08
N MET A 158 -11.26 -5.97 -13.64
CA MET A 158 -11.74 -7.24 -14.21
C MET A 158 -13.23 -7.49 -13.95
N HIS A 159 -13.73 -7.22 -12.74
CA HIS A 159 -15.16 -7.40 -12.43
C HIS A 159 -16.05 -6.41 -13.19
N VAL A 160 -15.58 -5.18 -13.41
CA VAL A 160 -16.35 -4.17 -14.18
C VAL A 160 -16.48 -4.57 -15.64
N GLN A 161 -15.43 -5.15 -16.25
CA GLN A 161 -15.51 -5.66 -17.62
C GLN A 161 -16.48 -6.83 -17.76
N GLU A 162 -16.52 -7.73 -16.78
CA GLU A 162 -17.49 -8.85 -16.77
C GLU A 162 -18.94 -8.37 -16.60
N GLU A 163 -19.19 -7.28 -15.87
CA GLU A 163 -20.55 -6.71 -15.73
C GLU A 163 -21.00 -5.90 -16.96
N GLU A 164 -20.08 -5.20 -17.64
CA GLU A 164 -20.37 -4.48 -18.89
C GLU A 164 -20.72 -5.44 -20.05
N ASP A 165 -20.03 -6.59 -20.16
CA ASP A 165 -20.32 -7.62 -21.17
C ASP A 165 -21.71 -8.25 -20.99
N VAL A 166 -22.27 -8.28 -19.77
CA VAL A 166 -23.60 -8.84 -19.50
C VAL A 166 -24.73 -7.86 -19.85
N HIS A 167 -24.43 -6.56 -19.92
CA HIS A 167 -25.43 -5.53 -20.26
C HIS A 167 -25.53 -5.24 -21.77
N GLU A 168 -24.60 -5.71 -22.59
CA GLU A 168 -24.68 -5.56 -24.06
C GLU A 168 -25.58 -6.60 -24.76
N GLU A 169 -25.98 -7.70 -24.12
CA GLU A 169 -26.79 -8.75 -24.75
C GLU A 169 -28.32 -8.55 -24.66
N ASP A 170 -28.83 -7.52 -23.95
CA ASP A 170 -30.27 -7.42 -23.61
C ASP A 170 -30.95 -6.09 -24.04
N VAL A 171 -30.66 -5.60 -25.25
CA VAL A 171 -31.46 -4.53 -25.89
C VAL A 171 -31.73 -4.83 -27.37
N HIS A 172 -32.63 -5.78 -27.63
CA HIS A 172 -33.35 -5.85 -28.91
C HIS A 172 -34.80 -6.28 -28.66
N ASP A 173 -35.70 -5.30 -28.56
CA ASP A 173 -36.99 -5.27 -29.26
C ASP A 173 -37.79 -4.03 -28.82
N GLU A 174 -37.61 -2.91 -29.54
CA GLU A 174 -38.62 -1.85 -29.61
C GLU A 174 -39.27 -1.88 -31.00
N GLU A 175 -40.50 -2.39 -31.09
CA GLU A 175 -41.39 -2.09 -32.21
C GLU A 175 -42.28 -0.89 -31.86
N GLU A 176 -42.15 0.16 -32.67
CA GLU A 176 -42.96 1.38 -32.67
C GLU A 176 -44.46 1.13 -32.89
N LEU A 177 -45.32 1.87 -32.20
CA LEU A 177 -46.60 2.33 -32.78
C LEU A 177 -46.93 3.76 -32.32
N THR A 178 -47.31 4.57 -33.30
CA THR A 178 -47.51 6.02 -33.29
C THR A 178 -48.98 6.44 -33.09
N ASN A 179 -49.12 7.69 -32.60
CA ASN A 179 -50.14 8.70 -32.93
C ASN A 179 -51.54 8.77 -32.26
N GLU A 180 -51.76 9.96 -31.66
CA GLU A 180 -52.83 10.98 -31.88
C GLU A 180 -54.11 11.07 -31.01
N ASN A 181 -54.30 12.30 -30.48
CA ASN A 181 -55.52 13.01 -30.00
C ASN A 181 -56.29 12.40 -28.80
N ASP A 182 -56.90 13.14 -27.87
CA ASP A 182 -57.79 14.30 -28.03
C ASP A 182 -58.08 15.00 -26.66
N THR A 183 -58.31 16.33 -26.73
CA THR A 183 -59.21 17.22 -25.94
C THR A 183 -59.17 17.48 -24.40
N VAL A 184 -59.11 18.79 -24.11
CA VAL A 184 -59.78 19.69 -23.10
C VAL A 184 -59.71 19.51 -21.58
N GLN A 185 -59.05 20.51 -20.95
CA GLN A 185 -59.58 21.60 -20.09
C GLN A 185 -60.34 21.33 -18.77
N GLU A 186 -59.98 22.16 -17.76
CA GLU A 186 -60.68 22.54 -16.51
C GLU A 186 -60.32 21.74 -15.24
N VAL A 187 -60.10 22.29 -14.02
CA VAL A 187 -60.27 23.62 -13.39
C VAL A 187 -59.70 23.51 -11.94
N PHE A 188 -58.99 24.55 -11.43
CA PHE A 188 -58.84 25.05 -10.03
C PHE A 188 -58.41 24.08 -8.89
N GLU A 189 -57.67 24.42 -7.83
CA GLU A 189 -57.60 25.57 -6.88
C GLU A 189 -56.19 25.51 -6.21
N ASP A 190 -55.42 26.60 -6.19
CA ASP A 190 -55.11 27.49 -5.05
C ASP A 190 -54.53 26.83 -3.77
N ASP A 191 -53.28 27.17 -3.43
CA ASP A 191 -52.99 27.86 -2.15
C ASP A 191 -51.64 28.61 -2.20
N GLU A 192 -51.69 29.87 -1.77
CA GLU A 192 -50.67 30.93 -1.74
C GLU A 192 -49.64 30.69 -0.61
N ALA A 193 -48.34 30.92 -0.87
CA ALA A 193 -47.57 32.14 -0.53
C ALA A 193 -47.28 32.29 0.99
N GLU A 194 -46.01 32.26 1.42
CA GLU A 194 -45.15 33.40 1.80
C GLU A 194 -44.21 32.78 2.90
N GLU A 195 -42.99 33.17 3.20
CA GLU A 195 -42.30 34.44 3.04
C GLU A 195 -40.79 34.18 3.22
N SER A 196 -40.01 34.98 2.51
CA SER A 196 -38.57 35.20 2.58
C SER A 196 -38.00 35.52 3.96
N GLN A 197 -36.72 35.17 4.19
CA GLN A 197 -35.77 36.17 4.71
C GLN A 197 -34.35 35.97 4.19
N GLU A 198 -33.90 37.07 3.59
CA GLU A 198 -32.58 37.50 3.15
C GLU A 198 -31.49 37.49 4.24
N ASP A 199 -30.24 37.25 3.84
CA ASP A 199 -29.20 38.29 3.99
C ASP A 199 -28.05 38.05 3.00
N ALA A 200 -27.79 39.06 2.17
CA ALA A 200 -26.58 39.23 1.37
C ALA A 200 -25.40 39.56 2.33
N VAL A 201 -24.11 39.50 1.96
CA VAL A 201 -23.41 40.54 1.22
C VAL A 201 -22.15 39.95 0.55
N GLU A 202 -21.91 40.44 -0.67
CA GLU A 202 -20.73 40.35 -1.54
C GLU A 202 -19.42 40.80 -0.80
N VAL A 203 -18.17 40.59 -1.25
CA VAL A 203 -17.59 40.89 -2.57
C VAL A 203 -16.15 40.34 -2.63
N GLU A 204 -15.76 40.04 -3.87
CA GLU A 204 -14.44 40.24 -4.51
C GLU A 204 -13.29 39.24 -4.30
N ALA A 205 -12.94 38.64 -5.45
CA ALA A 205 -11.67 38.03 -5.74
C ALA A 205 -10.66 39.12 -6.15
N ASP A 206 -9.48 39.11 -5.54
CA ASP A 206 -8.25 39.48 -6.22
C ASP A 206 -7.20 38.38 -6.08
N GLY A 207 -6.52 38.12 -7.18
CA GLY A 207 -5.36 37.23 -7.20
C GLY A 207 -4.11 38.05 -6.89
N SER A 208 -3.24 37.52 -6.05
CA SER A 208 -1.82 37.87 -6.14
C SER A 208 -0.96 36.77 -5.55
N THR A 209 0.15 36.55 -6.26
CA THR A 209 1.14 35.52 -6.05
C THR A 209 2.19 35.97 -5.02
N ASP A 210 2.90 34.97 -4.51
CA ASP A 210 4.23 35.04 -3.87
C ASP A 210 4.28 35.28 -2.35
N GLY A 211 5.10 34.47 -1.66
CA GLY A 211 5.32 34.63 -0.22
C GLY A 211 5.75 33.40 0.59
N THR A 212 6.93 32.85 0.28
CA THR A 212 7.97 32.44 1.26
C THR A 212 7.68 31.32 2.28
N ILE A 213 8.30 30.15 2.04
CA ILE A 213 8.53 29.09 3.03
C ILE A 213 9.68 29.52 3.96
N HIS A 214 9.38 29.72 5.25
CA HIS A 214 10.41 29.94 6.28
C HIS A 214 11.03 28.60 6.72
N VAL A 215 12.26 28.34 6.27
CA VAL A 215 13.16 27.33 6.87
C VAL A 215 14.00 28.00 7.96
N ASN A 216 13.90 27.46 9.17
CA ASN A 216 14.66 27.89 10.34
C ASN A 216 16.13 27.46 10.19
N GLY A 217 16.98 28.39 9.74
CA GLY A 217 18.43 28.23 9.65
C GLY A 217 19.08 28.43 11.02
N ASN A 218 19.73 27.39 11.53
CA ASN A 218 20.73 27.52 12.60
C ASN A 218 22.10 27.51 11.94
N ASP A 219 22.56 28.69 11.51
CA ASP A 219 23.91 28.92 11.01
C ASP A 219 24.89 29.03 12.18
N SER A 220 25.93 28.20 12.13
CA SER A 220 27.18 28.42 12.83
C SER A 220 28.30 27.93 11.92
N GLU A 221 28.66 28.75 10.94
CA GLU A 221 29.89 28.57 10.17
C GLU A 221 31.08 29.14 10.96
N GLU A 222 32.02 28.28 11.34
CA GLU A 222 33.43 28.66 11.50
C GLU A 222 34.28 27.71 10.65
N GLN A 223 34.60 28.20 9.46
CA GLN A 223 35.61 27.68 8.53
C GLN A 223 37.00 28.01 9.05
N TRP A 224 38.01 27.13 8.99
CA TRP A 224 39.42 27.45 8.67
C TRP A 224 40.28 26.17 8.54
N GLY A 225 41.07 26.08 7.45
CA GLY A 225 42.43 25.52 7.50
C GLY A 225 42.69 24.18 6.82
N THR A 226 42.86 24.20 5.49
CA THR A 226 43.67 23.20 4.76
C THR A 226 45.14 23.33 5.16
N ASN A 227 45.75 22.28 5.73
CA ASN A 227 47.20 22.20 5.88
C ASN A 227 47.78 21.12 4.97
N LYS A 228 48.55 21.60 3.98
CA LYS A 228 49.52 20.84 3.19
C LYS A 228 50.64 20.36 4.11
N GLY A 229 51.17 19.18 3.83
CA GLY A 229 52.26 18.59 4.60
C GLY A 229 53.61 19.27 4.41
N GLU A 230 54.53 18.95 5.31
CA GLU A 230 55.94 18.65 5.05
C GLU A 230 56.54 17.85 6.25
N PRO A 231 57.65 17.11 6.05
CA PRO A 231 58.11 16.03 6.92
C PRO A 231 59.25 16.43 7.87
N SER A 232 59.45 15.71 8.98
CA SER A 232 60.78 15.48 9.59
C SER A 232 60.71 14.50 10.78
N ALA A 233 61.39 13.36 10.66
CA ALA A 233 62.51 12.94 11.51
C ALA A 233 63.14 11.67 10.91
#